data_AF-A0A3S1JSC4-F1
#
_entry.id   AF-A0A3S1JSC4-F1
#
_cell.length_a   1.000
_cell.length_b   1.000
_cell.length_c   1.000
_cell.angle_alpha   90.00
_cell.angle_beta   90.00
_cell.angle_gamma   90.00
#
_symmetry.space_group_name_H-M   'P 1'
#
loop_
_entity.id
_entity.type
_entity.pdbx_description
1 polymer ?
#
loop_
_entity_poly.entity_id
_entity_poly.type
_entity_poly.pdbx_seq_one_letter_code
_entity_poly.pdbx_strand_id
1 'polypeptide(L)'
;MRCSTKPRRVSRTDVPAWTILFGALLAALTVQAAVAETAPLPQPKPDIGASTDKPIATPLPQPATTAPLPSADAINPDRFGAKPSDSAYGAFQRGLYKTAYNLALVRAQNGDPAAQTLIAEILSRGLGVPVNAAEAAKWYALAAEQGIPESQFQYALMLLDGRYVKKDEKGAYALMQAAAEAGNRLAQFNFAQLLVQQDPGDAGIAKAVSYY
;
A
#
# COMPACT_ATOMS: atom_id res chain seq x y z
N MET A 1 -48.09 26.10 37.57
CA MET A 1 -48.07 27.05 36.43
C MET A 1 -46.80 27.89 36.51
N ARG A 2 -46.23 28.16 35.33
CA ARG A 2 -44.89 28.69 35.05
C ARG A 2 -44.68 30.16 35.44
N CYS A 3 -43.40 30.51 35.66
CA CYS A 3 -42.63 31.67 35.14
C CYS A 3 -41.72 32.24 36.24
N SER A 4 -40.39 32.19 36.16
CA SER A 4 -39.42 32.64 35.13
C SER A 4 -38.89 34.06 35.38
N THR A 5 -37.69 34.08 35.96
CA THR A 5 -36.47 34.85 35.62
C THR A 5 -36.49 36.38 35.51
N LYS A 6 -35.66 37.02 36.37
CA LYS A 6 -34.41 37.69 35.94
C LYS A 6 -33.57 38.12 37.16
N PRO A 7 -32.23 38.08 37.08
CA PRO A 7 -31.49 39.15 37.72
C PRO A 7 -30.35 39.76 36.89
N ARG A 8 -30.18 41.05 37.18
CA ARG A 8 -28.96 41.88 37.25
C ARG A 8 -28.11 42.11 36.01
N ARG A 9 -28.32 43.34 35.53
CA ARG A 9 -27.37 44.24 34.87
C ARG A 9 -26.15 44.49 35.77
N VAL A 10 -24.95 44.40 35.21
CA VAL A 10 -23.71 45.00 35.73
C VAL A 10 -23.06 45.77 34.58
N SER A 11 -22.59 46.97 34.89
CA SER A 11 -22.04 47.95 33.95
C SER A 11 -20.55 48.21 34.19
N ARG A 12 -19.83 48.35 33.07
CA ARG A 12 -18.62 49.18 32.79
C ARG A 12 -17.34 48.97 33.61
N THR A 13 -16.29 48.59 32.89
CA THR A 13 -14.96 49.26 32.85
C THR A 13 -14.39 49.03 31.43
N ASP A 14 -14.25 50.10 30.65
CA ASP A 14 -12.98 50.75 30.29
C ASP A 14 -12.15 50.00 29.24
N VAL A 15 -12.29 50.40 27.97
CA VAL A 15 -11.29 50.14 26.93
C VAL A 15 -11.14 51.42 26.10
N PRO A 16 -9.92 51.97 25.98
CA PRO A 16 -9.70 53.30 25.40
C PRO A 16 -9.83 53.32 23.88
N ALA A 17 -10.35 54.46 23.41
CA ALA A 17 -10.50 54.84 22.02
C ALA A 17 -9.15 55.14 21.36
N TRP A 18 -8.79 54.38 20.33
CA TRP A 18 -7.90 54.84 19.27
C TRP A 18 -8.67 54.73 17.95
N THR A 19 -9.19 55.88 17.55
CA THR A 19 -9.86 56.16 16.28
C THR A 19 -8.84 56.00 15.16
N ILE A 20 -8.98 54.97 14.32
CA ILE A 20 -8.21 54.83 13.08
C ILE A 20 -9.16 54.98 11.90
N LEU A 21 -8.87 55.99 11.08
CA LEU A 21 -9.52 56.31 9.81
C LEU A 21 -9.53 55.09 8.88
N PHE A 22 -10.73 54.63 8.51
CA PHE A 22 -10.91 53.69 7.40
C PHE A 22 -10.73 54.43 6.07
N GLY A 23 -9.49 54.47 5.58
CA GLY A 23 -9.20 54.77 4.18
C GLY A 23 -9.49 53.52 3.34
N ALA A 24 -10.50 53.61 2.47
CA ALA A 24 -10.82 52.59 1.49
C ALA A 24 -9.70 52.53 0.43
N LEU A 25 -8.90 51.46 0.46
CA LEU A 25 -8.03 51.08 -0.65
C LEU A 25 -8.47 49.69 -1.12
N LEU A 26 -9.31 49.65 -2.16
CA LEU A 26 -9.59 48.44 -2.93
C LEU A 26 -8.33 48.04 -3.69
N ALA A 27 -7.52 47.17 -3.10
CA ALA A 27 -6.47 46.45 -3.82
C ALA A 27 -7.08 45.13 -4.33
N ALA A 28 -7.40 45.07 -5.62
CA ALA A 28 -7.72 43.83 -6.30
C ALA A 28 -6.46 42.95 -6.33
N LEU A 29 -6.39 41.94 -5.46
CA LEU A 29 -5.41 40.86 -5.60
C LEU A 29 -5.90 39.91 -6.70
N THR A 30 -5.37 40.09 -7.91
CA THR A 30 -5.36 39.02 -8.90
C THR A 30 -4.35 37.97 -8.44
N VAL A 31 -4.83 36.77 -8.12
CA VAL A 31 -3.96 35.60 -8.00
C VAL A 31 -3.45 35.28 -9.41
N GLN A 32 -2.27 35.77 -9.75
CA GLN A 32 -1.56 35.31 -10.94
C GLN A 32 -1.15 33.85 -10.69
N ALA A 33 -1.75 32.92 -11.41
CA ALA A 33 -1.20 31.58 -11.54
C ALA A 33 0.19 31.72 -12.20
N ALA A 34 1.25 31.53 -11.44
CA ALA A 34 2.60 31.42 -11.98
C ALA A 34 2.65 30.13 -12.80
N VAL A 35 2.54 30.27 -14.12
CA VAL A 35 2.90 29.20 -15.06
C VAL A 35 4.39 28.98 -14.85
N ALA A 36 4.76 27.84 -14.28
CA ALA A 36 6.15 27.42 -14.27
C ALA A 36 6.60 27.29 -15.73
N GLU A 37 7.38 28.26 -16.19
CA GLU A 37 7.99 28.26 -17.50
C GLU A 37 8.97 27.09 -17.54
N THR A 38 8.55 25.98 -18.14
CA THR A 38 9.42 24.84 -18.43
C THR A 38 10.55 25.35 -19.32
N ALA A 39 11.76 25.41 -18.76
CA ALA A 39 12.96 25.72 -19.52
C ALA A 39 13.01 24.77 -20.74
N PRO A 40 13.10 25.29 -21.97
CA PRO A 40 13.18 24.44 -23.14
C PRO A 40 14.48 23.64 -23.07
N LEU A 41 14.37 22.32 -23.25
CA LEU A 41 15.52 21.44 -23.41
C LEU A 41 16.45 22.02 -24.49
N PRO A 42 17.78 22.00 -24.29
CA PRO A 42 18.72 22.50 -25.29
C PRO A 42 18.48 21.76 -26.61
N GLN A 43 18.09 22.52 -27.64
CA GLN A 43 17.87 21.99 -28.97
C GLN A 43 19.21 21.50 -29.54
N PRO A 44 19.25 20.31 -30.19
CA PRO A 44 20.47 19.84 -30.83
C PRO A 44 20.89 20.85 -31.90
N LYS A 45 22.15 21.31 -31.84
CA LYS A 45 22.71 22.22 -32.85
C LYS A 45 22.68 21.52 -34.22
N PRO A 46 22.23 22.19 -35.29
CA PRO A 46 22.23 21.62 -36.63
C PRO A 46 23.63 21.75 -37.23
N ASP A 47 24.58 20.94 -36.75
CA ASP A 47 25.84 20.74 -37.46
C ASP A 47 25.60 19.71 -38.58
N ILE A 48 24.69 20.06 -39.50
CA ILE A 48 24.49 19.31 -40.74
C ILE A 48 25.47 19.90 -41.76
N GLY A 49 26.73 19.46 -41.70
CA GLY A 49 27.42 19.17 -42.95
C GLY A 49 26.53 18.16 -43.68
N ALA A 50 26.24 18.40 -44.96
CA ALA A 50 25.37 17.57 -45.78
C ALA A 50 25.96 16.16 -46.00
N SER A 51 26.05 15.35 -44.95
CA SER A 51 26.07 13.91 -45.03
C SER A 51 24.61 13.50 -45.00
N THR A 52 24.01 13.35 -46.18
CA THR A 52 22.85 12.49 -46.29
C THR A 52 23.31 11.12 -45.83
N ASP A 53 23.02 10.76 -44.57
CA ASP A 53 23.18 9.39 -44.11
C ASP A 53 22.28 8.55 -45.01
N LYS A 54 22.90 7.92 -46.01
CA LYS A 54 22.22 6.96 -46.86
C LYS A 54 21.73 5.87 -45.92
N PRO A 55 20.48 5.39 -46.06
CA PRO A 55 20.04 4.23 -45.30
C PRO A 55 21.09 3.13 -45.48
N ILE A 56 21.48 2.47 -44.39
CA ILE A 56 22.47 1.39 -44.44
C ILE A 56 22.01 0.42 -45.52
N ALA A 57 22.76 0.33 -46.62
CA ALA A 57 22.36 -0.43 -47.80
C ALA A 57 22.16 -1.93 -47.49
N THR A 58 22.77 -2.38 -46.39
CA THR A 58 22.66 -3.72 -45.85
C THR A 58 22.42 -3.62 -44.33
N PRO A 59 21.17 -3.59 -43.86
CA PRO A 59 20.88 -3.62 -42.43
C PRO A 59 21.60 -4.80 -41.79
N LEU A 60 22.22 -4.60 -40.62
CA LEU A 60 22.68 -5.73 -39.81
C LEU A 60 21.48 -6.68 -39.61
N PRO A 61 21.66 -8.01 -39.74
CA PRO A 61 20.57 -8.94 -39.54
C PRO A 61 19.98 -8.70 -38.15
N GLN A 62 18.78 -8.12 -38.11
CA GLN A 62 18.04 -7.97 -36.88
C GLN A 62 17.57 -9.38 -36.48
N PRO A 63 17.97 -9.91 -35.32
CA PRO A 63 17.51 -11.23 -34.89
C PRO A 63 16.02 -11.25 -34.53
N ALA A 64 15.32 -10.12 -34.62
CA ALA A 64 13.87 -10.06 -34.59
C ALA A 64 13.33 -10.65 -35.90
N THR A 65 13.20 -11.96 -35.90
CA THR A 65 12.45 -12.70 -36.90
C THR A 65 11.10 -12.03 -37.14
N THR A 66 10.75 -11.79 -38.41
CA THR A 66 9.37 -11.48 -38.85
C THR A 66 8.43 -12.68 -38.67
N ALA A 67 8.89 -13.74 -38.01
CA ALA A 67 8.09 -14.89 -37.67
C ALA A 67 7.01 -14.46 -36.67
N PRO A 68 5.77 -14.93 -36.81
CA PRO A 68 4.76 -14.77 -35.79
C PRO A 68 5.34 -15.20 -34.44
N LEU A 69 5.11 -14.41 -33.40
CA LEU A 69 5.46 -14.82 -32.04
C LEU A 69 4.81 -16.19 -31.78
N PRO A 70 5.52 -17.14 -31.15
CA PRO A 70 4.93 -18.41 -30.80
C PRO A 70 3.66 -18.16 -29.99
N SER A 71 2.57 -18.82 -30.36
CA SER A 71 1.33 -18.75 -29.58
C SER A 71 1.59 -19.28 -28.17
N ALA A 72 0.86 -18.75 -27.18
CA ALA A 72 0.96 -19.23 -25.80
C ALA A 72 0.77 -20.75 -25.70
N ASP A 73 -0.05 -21.32 -26.60
CA ASP A 73 -0.35 -22.75 -26.70
C ASP A 73 0.84 -23.60 -27.17
N ALA A 74 1.85 -23.00 -27.82
CA ALA A 74 3.05 -23.69 -28.30
C ALA A 74 4.15 -23.80 -27.24
N ILE A 75 3.98 -23.15 -26.07
CA ILE A 75 4.96 -23.18 -24.98
C ILE A 75 4.64 -24.36 -24.06
N ASN A 76 5.59 -25.30 -23.93
CA ASN A 76 5.48 -26.37 -22.93
C ASN A 76 5.36 -25.75 -21.52
N PRO A 77 4.24 -25.92 -20.81
CA PRO A 77 4.04 -25.34 -19.48
C PRO A 77 5.05 -25.88 -18.45
N ASP A 78 5.54 -27.11 -18.63
CA ASP A 78 6.50 -27.75 -17.72
C ASP A 78 7.93 -27.21 -17.87
N ARG A 79 8.19 -26.37 -18.90
CA ARG A 79 9.51 -25.77 -19.13
C ARG A 79 9.97 -24.87 -17.97
N PHE A 80 9.03 -24.31 -17.21
CA PHE A 80 9.29 -23.45 -16.05
C PHE A 80 9.16 -24.21 -14.72
N GLY A 81 9.14 -25.55 -14.77
CA GLY A 81 8.87 -26.44 -13.65
C GLY A 81 7.40 -26.85 -13.60
N ALA A 82 7.14 -28.04 -13.07
CA ALA A 82 5.80 -28.64 -13.00
C ALA A 82 4.80 -27.94 -12.04
N LYS A 83 5.12 -26.72 -11.57
CA LYS A 83 4.20 -25.96 -10.71
C LYS A 83 3.18 -25.24 -11.58
N PRO A 84 1.87 -25.49 -11.41
CA PRO A 84 0.84 -24.77 -12.14
C PRO A 84 0.97 -23.27 -11.92
N SER A 85 0.87 -22.49 -12.99
CA SER A 85 0.83 -21.03 -12.88
C SER A 85 -0.41 -20.60 -12.10
N ASP A 86 -0.24 -19.83 -11.03
CA ASP A 86 -1.34 -19.24 -10.28
C ASP A 86 -1.95 -18.08 -11.10
N SER A 87 -3.07 -18.35 -11.78
CA SER A 87 -3.76 -17.36 -12.61
C SER A 87 -4.28 -16.16 -11.80
N ALA A 88 -4.69 -16.39 -10.55
CA ALA A 88 -5.17 -15.34 -9.67
C ALA A 88 -4.03 -14.40 -9.26
N TYR A 89 -2.90 -14.97 -8.84
CA TYR A 89 -1.71 -14.20 -8.49
C TYR A 89 -1.14 -13.47 -9.71
N GLY A 90 -1.11 -14.11 -10.88
CA GLY A 90 -0.70 -13.48 -12.13
C GLY A 90 -1.61 -12.31 -12.54
N ALA A 91 -2.91 -12.38 -12.26
CA ALA A 91 -3.84 -11.27 -12.47
C ALA A 91 -3.59 -10.13 -11.45
N PHE A 92 -3.31 -10.47 -10.19
CA PHE A 92 -2.98 -9.51 -9.14
C PHE A 92 -1.72 -8.69 -9.48
N GLN A 93 -0.66 -9.36 -9.93
CA GLN A 93 0.60 -8.71 -10.35
C GLN A 93 0.39 -7.74 -11.52
N ARG A 94 -0.60 -7.99 -12.38
CA ARG A 94 -0.99 -7.12 -13.50
C ARG A 94 -1.93 -5.98 -13.08
N GLY A 95 -2.29 -5.87 -11.81
CA GLY A 95 -3.25 -4.88 -11.30
C GLY A 95 -4.71 -5.21 -11.61
N LEU A 96 -5.01 -6.41 -12.13
CA LEU A 96 -6.36 -6.86 -12.43
C LEU A 96 -7.03 -7.41 -11.16
N TYR A 97 -7.18 -6.58 -10.14
CA TYR A 97 -7.53 -7.04 -8.79
C TYR A 97 -8.92 -7.67 -8.68
N LYS A 98 -9.93 -7.14 -9.38
CA LYS A 98 -11.26 -7.78 -9.46
C LYS A 98 -11.18 -9.18 -10.08
N THR A 99 -10.39 -9.32 -11.14
CA THR A 99 -10.18 -10.62 -11.79
C THR A 99 -9.44 -11.57 -10.86
N ALA A 100 -8.39 -11.10 -10.18
CA ALA A 100 -7.64 -11.88 -9.20
C ALA A 100 -8.55 -12.37 -8.06
N TYR A 101 -9.37 -11.49 -7.50
CA TYR A 101 -10.36 -11.83 -6.47
C TYR A 101 -11.29 -12.95 -6.94
N ASN A 102 -11.90 -12.78 -8.12
CA ASN A 102 -12.84 -13.75 -8.67
C ASN A 102 -12.18 -15.11 -8.94
N LEU A 103 -10.94 -15.12 -9.46
CA LEU A 103 -10.17 -16.34 -9.71
C LEU A 103 -9.75 -17.04 -8.40
N ALA A 104 -9.44 -16.27 -7.36
CA ALA A 104 -9.02 -16.80 -6.06
C ALA A 104 -10.20 -17.31 -5.22
N LEU A 105 -11.41 -16.76 -5.40
CA LEU A 105 -12.56 -16.98 -4.51
C LEU A 105 -12.88 -18.46 -4.28
N VAL A 106 -13.00 -19.23 -5.36
CA VAL A 106 -13.33 -20.67 -5.26
C VAL A 106 -12.22 -21.44 -4.56
N ARG A 107 -10.95 -21.11 -4.84
CA ARG A 107 -9.79 -21.75 -4.20
C ARG A 107 -9.74 -21.43 -2.70
N ALA A 108 -9.97 -20.17 -2.33
CA ALA A 108 -9.98 -19.75 -0.94
C ALA A 108 -11.10 -20.41 -0.13
N GLN A 109 -12.29 -20.56 -0.75
CA GLN A 109 -13.42 -21.31 -0.18
C GLN A 109 -13.09 -22.79 0.01
N ASN A 110 -12.28 -23.37 -0.87
CA ASN A 110 -11.79 -24.74 -0.76
C ASN A 110 -10.59 -24.89 0.20
N GLY A 111 -10.21 -23.83 0.92
CA GLY A 111 -9.16 -23.89 1.93
C GLY A 111 -7.75 -23.57 1.44
N ASP A 112 -7.56 -23.18 0.17
CA ASP A 112 -6.22 -22.85 -0.34
C ASP A 112 -5.65 -21.62 0.39
N PRO A 113 -4.58 -21.77 1.20
CA PRO A 113 -4.08 -20.70 2.04
C PRO A 113 -3.47 -19.53 1.25
N ALA A 114 -2.91 -19.80 0.06
CA ALA A 114 -2.38 -18.74 -0.81
C ALA A 114 -3.52 -17.89 -1.39
N ALA A 115 -4.62 -18.53 -1.80
CA ALA A 115 -5.81 -17.84 -2.28
C ALA A 115 -6.51 -17.04 -1.17
N GLN A 116 -6.60 -17.61 0.04
CA GLN A 116 -7.13 -16.89 1.22
C GLN A 116 -6.31 -15.64 1.52
N THR A 117 -4.97 -15.75 1.54
CA THR A 117 -4.05 -14.62 1.74
C THR A 117 -4.24 -13.55 0.67
N LEU A 118 -4.37 -13.95 -0.59
CA LEU A 118 -4.56 -13.03 -1.72
C LEU A 118 -5.88 -12.25 -1.63
N ILE A 119 -6.97 -12.92 -1.27
CA ILE A 119 -8.27 -12.27 -1.08
C ILE A 119 -8.23 -11.31 0.11
N ALA A 120 -7.60 -11.72 1.20
CA ALA A 120 -7.42 -10.87 2.37
C ALA A 120 -6.68 -9.58 2.03
N GLU A 121 -5.60 -9.67 1.25
CA GLU A 121 -4.82 -8.53 0.76
C GLU A 121 -5.65 -7.59 -0.12
N ILE A 122 -6.44 -8.14 -1.04
CA ILE A 122 -7.31 -7.37 -1.91
C ILE A 122 -8.35 -6.59 -1.09
N LEU A 123 -8.98 -7.24 -0.11
CA LEU A 123 -10.02 -6.65 0.74
C LEU A 123 -9.45 -5.65 1.76
N SER A 124 -8.28 -5.92 2.36
CA SER A 124 -7.67 -5.07 3.37
C SER A 124 -7.25 -3.72 2.77
N ARG A 125 -6.74 -3.74 1.54
CA ARG A 125 -6.27 -2.56 0.82
C ARG A 125 -7.30 -1.93 -0.10
N GLY A 126 -8.45 -2.58 -0.33
CA GLY A 126 -9.48 -2.11 -1.24
C GLY A 126 -9.03 -2.07 -2.69
N LEU A 127 -8.30 -3.09 -3.14
CA LEU A 127 -7.72 -3.15 -4.48
C LEU A 127 -8.78 -3.59 -5.48
N GLY A 128 -9.34 -2.63 -6.23
CA GLY A 128 -10.40 -2.91 -7.22
C GLY A 128 -11.75 -3.32 -6.61
N VAL A 129 -11.83 -3.54 -5.30
CA VAL A 129 -13.07 -3.77 -4.54
C VAL A 129 -13.10 -2.80 -3.35
N PRO A 130 -14.27 -2.49 -2.77
CA PRO A 130 -14.33 -1.68 -1.56
C PRO A 130 -13.51 -2.29 -0.42
N VAL A 131 -12.89 -1.45 0.41
CA VAL A 131 -12.16 -1.90 1.61
C VAL A 131 -13.12 -2.65 2.54
N ASN A 132 -12.73 -3.85 2.96
CA ASN A 132 -13.44 -4.63 3.97
C ASN A 132 -12.45 -5.31 4.91
N ALA A 133 -11.88 -4.54 5.84
CA ALA A 133 -10.88 -5.03 6.79
C ALA A 133 -11.43 -6.12 7.72
N ALA A 134 -12.72 -6.09 8.09
CA ALA A 134 -13.31 -7.12 8.93
C ALA A 134 -13.40 -8.48 8.22
N GLU A 135 -13.70 -8.48 6.91
CA GLU A 135 -13.68 -9.71 6.11
C GLU A 135 -12.26 -10.15 5.80
N ALA A 136 -11.35 -9.22 5.49
CA ALA A 136 -9.93 -9.53 5.30
C ALA A 136 -9.34 -10.23 6.53
N ALA A 137 -9.68 -9.78 7.74
CA ALA A 137 -9.22 -10.40 8.97
C ALA A 137 -9.63 -11.87 9.09
N LYS A 138 -10.83 -12.24 8.63
CA LYS A 138 -11.28 -13.64 8.61
C LYS A 138 -10.44 -14.49 7.67
N TRP A 139 -10.16 -13.96 6.47
CA TRP A 139 -9.33 -14.67 5.48
C TRP A 139 -7.88 -14.79 5.93
N TYR A 140 -7.29 -13.73 6.50
CA TYR A 140 -5.96 -13.82 7.09
C TYR A 140 -5.93 -14.81 8.26
N ALA A 141 -6.94 -14.85 9.13
CA ALA A 141 -7.01 -15.82 10.23
C ALA A 141 -6.95 -17.27 9.71
N LEU A 142 -7.76 -17.61 8.70
CA LEU A 142 -7.78 -18.94 8.08
C LEU A 142 -6.41 -19.32 7.47
N ALA A 143 -5.76 -18.39 6.78
CA ALA A 143 -4.45 -18.64 6.20
C ALA A 143 -3.32 -18.67 7.26
N ALA A 144 -3.47 -17.92 8.35
CA ALA A 144 -2.54 -17.89 9.47
C ALA A 144 -2.55 -19.20 10.26
N GLU A 145 -3.74 -19.80 10.44
CA GLU A 145 -3.90 -21.15 11.02
C GLU A 145 -3.18 -22.22 10.20
N GLN A 146 -3.07 -22.03 8.89
CA GLN A 146 -2.33 -22.92 7.98
C GLN A 146 -0.82 -22.61 7.90
N GLY A 147 -0.33 -21.65 8.69
CA GLY A 147 1.09 -21.36 8.80
C GLY A 147 1.65 -20.46 7.70
N ILE A 148 0.82 -19.72 6.95
CA ILE A 148 1.34 -18.74 5.98
C ILE A 148 1.96 -17.55 6.73
N PRO A 149 3.28 -17.31 6.63
CA PRO A 149 3.94 -16.30 7.45
C PRO A 149 3.41 -14.87 7.21
N GLU A 150 3.04 -14.56 5.96
CA GLU A 150 2.44 -13.27 5.63
C GLU A 150 1.07 -13.09 6.31
N SER A 151 0.23 -14.12 6.31
CA SER A 151 -1.08 -14.05 6.96
C SER A 151 -0.99 -14.04 8.48
N GLN A 152 -0.04 -14.78 9.06
CA GLN A 152 0.27 -14.71 10.49
C GLN A 152 0.69 -13.30 10.89
N PHE A 153 1.58 -12.67 10.13
CA PHE A 153 2.01 -11.28 10.33
C PHE A 153 0.83 -10.30 10.26
N GLN A 154 0.06 -10.33 9.16
CA GLN A 154 -1.05 -9.40 8.96
C GLN A 154 -2.15 -9.59 10.02
N TYR A 155 -2.51 -10.84 10.33
CA TYR A 155 -3.53 -11.10 11.35
C TYR A 155 -3.06 -10.68 12.75
N ALA A 156 -1.78 -10.88 13.08
CA ALA A 156 -1.20 -10.40 14.33
C ALA A 156 -1.33 -8.87 14.46
N LEU A 157 -1.05 -8.10 13.39
CA LEU A 157 -1.25 -6.65 13.40
C LEU A 157 -2.72 -6.28 13.65
N MET A 158 -3.67 -6.99 13.02
CA MET A 158 -5.10 -6.73 13.22
C MET A 158 -5.55 -7.03 14.65
N LEU A 159 -5.01 -8.09 15.28
CA LEU A 159 -5.27 -8.44 16.67
C LEU A 159 -4.65 -7.44 17.67
N LEU A 160 -3.49 -6.84 17.36
CA LEU A 160 -2.89 -5.78 18.19
C LEU A 160 -3.69 -4.48 18.10
N ASP A 161 -4.14 -4.14 16.89
CA ASP A 161 -4.89 -2.93 16.60
C ASP A 161 -6.31 -2.97 17.17
N GLY A 162 -7.00 -4.11 17.06
CA GLY A 162 -8.30 -4.34 17.69
C GLY A 162 -9.49 -3.56 17.09
N ARG A 163 -9.32 -2.83 15.97
CA ARG A 163 -10.42 -2.06 15.35
C ARG A 163 -11.46 -2.92 14.64
N TYR A 164 -11.01 -3.99 13.97
CA TYR A 164 -11.87 -4.83 13.10
C TYR A 164 -12.05 -6.27 13.63
N VAL A 165 -11.20 -6.67 14.57
CA VAL A 165 -11.25 -7.94 15.30
C VAL A 165 -11.05 -7.64 16.78
N LYS A 166 -11.52 -8.53 17.65
CA LYS A 166 -11.32 -8.36 19.08
C LYS A 166 -9.82 -8.36 19.38
N LYS A 167 -9.36 -7.34 20.12
CA LYS A 167 -7.97 -7.23 20.52
C LYS A 167 -7.51 -8.46 21.30
N ASP A 168 -6.39 -9.06 20.89
CA ASP A 168 -5.75 -10.20 21.56
C ASP A 168 -4.23 -10.10 21.44
N GLU A 169 -3.61 -9.49 22.44
CA GLU A 169 -2.15 -9.27 22.45
C GLU A 169 -1.37 -10.58 22.55
N LYS A 170 -1.89 -11.58 23.26
CA LYS A 170 -1.20 -12.88 23.42
C LYS A 170 -1.25 -13.68 22.13
N GLY A 171 -2.42 -13.76 21.49
CA GLY A 171 -2.57 -14.38 20.18
C GLY A 171 -1.72 -13.69 19.12
N ALA A 172 -1.72 -12.35 19.11
CA ALA A 172 -0.88 -11.59 18.20
C ALA A 172 0.61 -11.83 18.40
N TYR A 173 1.08 -11.86 19.65
CA TYR A 173 2.49 -12.13 19.96
C TYR A 173 2.93 -13.50 19.41
N ALA A 174 2.12 -14.55 19.64
CA ALA A 174 2.40 -15.90 19.15
C ALA A 174 2.46 -15.97 17.61
N LEU A 175 1.51 -15.33 16.93
CA LEU A 175 1.48 -15.28 15.46
C LEU A 175 2.65 -14.46 14.89
N MET A 176 2.99 -13.33 15.53
CA MET A 176 4.12 -12.49 15.13
C MET A 176 5.44 -13.26 15.27
N GLN A 177 5.62 -13.97 16.38
CA GLN A 177 6.77 -14.85 16.60
C GLN A 177 6.86 -15.93 15.53
N ALA A 178 5.76 -16.66 15.27
CA ALA A 178 5.73 -17.72 14.26
C ALA A 178 6.10 -17.19 12.86
N ALA A 179 5.57 -16.03 12.47
CA ALA A 179 5.90 -15.39 11.21
C ALA A 179 7.38 -14.99 11.14
N ALA A 180 7.94 -14.46 12.24
CA ALA A 180 9.33 -14.05 12.32
C ALA A 180 10.30 -15.24 12.20
N GLU A 181 10.00 -16.33 12.92
CA GLU A 181 10.75 -17.59 12.87
C GLU A 181 10.67 -18.26 11.50
N ALA A 182 9.53 -18.12 10.81
CA ALA A 182 9.36 -18.57 9.42
C ALA A 182 10.03 -17.66 8.37
N GLY A 183 10.76 -16.63 8.80
CA GLY A 183 11.56 -15.77 7.92
C GLY A 183 10.82 -14.57 7.32
N ASN A 184 9.61 -14.25 7.80
CA ASN A 184 8.94 -13.01 7.37
C ASN A 184 9.69 -11.79 7.95
N ARG A 185 10.40 -11.07 7.09
CA ARG A 185 11.25 -9.92 7.49
C ARG A 185 10.47 -8.80 8.18
N LEU A 186 9.22 -8.56 7.76
CA LEU A 186 8.37 -7.56 8.41
C LEU A 186 8.00 -8.04 9.82
N ALA A 187 7.67 -9.31 9.98
CA ALA A 187 7.39 -9.89 11.28
C ALA A 187 8.63 -9.91 12.19
N GLN A 188 9.82 -10.21 11.66
CA GLN A 188 11.08 -10.17 12.42
C GLN A 188 11.30 -8.78 13.04
N PHE A 189 11.23 -7.73 12.23
CA PHE A 189 11.36 -6.36 12.72
C PHE A 189 10.29 -6.02 13.78
N ASN A 190 9.02 -6.34 13.53
CA ASN A 190 7.95 -6.02 14.47
C ASN A 190 8.04 -6.84 15.76
N PHE A 191 8.46 -8.10 15.68
CA PHE A 191 8.68 -8.95 16.84
C PHE A 191 9.85 -8.45 17.70
N ALA A 192 10.94 -8.00 17.08
CA ALA A 192 12.03 -7.31 17.77
C ALA A 192 11.53 -6.10 18.58
N GLN A 193 10.64 -5.29 18.00
CA GLN A 193 10.04 -4.16 18.73
C GLN A 193 9.17 -4.62 19.91
N LEU A 194 8.37 -5.68 19.73
CA LEU A 194 7.56 -6.24 20.81
C LEU A 194 8.42 -6.77 21.96
N LEU A 195 9.55 -7.42 21.68
CA LEU A 195 10.50 -7.90 22.69
C LEU A 195 11.08 -6.75 23.51
N VAL A 196 11.50 -5.66 22.86
CA VAL A 196 12.02 -4.47 23.54
C VAL A 196 10.94 -3.75 24.35
N GLN A 197 9.70 -3.71 23.86
CA GLN A 197 8.58 -3.12 24.60
C GLN A 197 8.22 -3.93 25.85
N GLN A 198 8.27 -5.27 25.77
CA GLN A 198 7.95 -6.15 26.88
C GLN A 198 9.07 -6.15 27.95
N ASP A 199 10.33 -6.02 27.54
CA ASP A 199 11.51 -6.05 28.42
C ASP A 199 12.44 -4.87 28.09
N PRO A 200 12.12 -3.64 28.56
CA PRO A 200 12.94 -2.47 28.24
C PRO A 200 14.36 -2.58 28.83
N GLY A 201 15.36 -2.28 28.01
CA GLY A 201 16.78 -2.28 28.40
C GLY A 201 17.60 -3.36 27.70
N ASP A 202 18.80 -3.64 28.23
CA ASP A 202 19.78 -4.51 27.58
C ASP A 202 19.25 -5.95 27.35
N ALA A 203 18.40 -6.44 28.25
CA ALA A 203 17.84 -7.80 28.17
C ALA A 203 16.86 -7.98 26.99
N GLY A 204 15.94 -7.03 26.77
CA GLY A 204 15.03 -7.07 25.61
C GLY A 204 15.77 -6.83 24.31
N ILE A 205 16.75 -5.91 24.30
CA ILE A 205 17.59 -5.67 23.12
C ILE A 205 18.35 -6.94 22.76
N ALA A 206 18.97 -7.63 23.73
CA ALA A 206 19.70 -8.87 23.47
C ALA A 206 18.83 -9.96 22.81
N LYS A 207 17.55 -10.06 23.20
CA LYS A 207 16.57 -10.98 22.56
C LYS A 207 16.18 -10.51 21.16
N ALA A 208 16.08 -9.20 20.95
CA ALA A 208 15.62 -8.60 19.70
C ALA A 208 16.69 -8.58 18.59
N VAL A 209 17.98 -8.55 18.94
CA VAL A 209 19.09 -8.41 17.98
C VAL A 209 19.08 -9.48 16.89
N SER A 210 18.68 -10.73 17.19
CA SER A 210 18.63 -11.79 16.18
C SER A 210 17.54 -11.61 15.12
N TYR A 211 16.60 -10.68 15.35
CA TYR A 211 15.46 -10.40 14.47
C TYR A 211 15.61 -9.07 13.71
N TYR A 212 16.71 -8.34 13.90
CA TYR A 212 17.11 -7.19 13.05
C TYR A 212 18.06 -7.64 11.93
#